data_AF-A0A8T3U9F1-F1
#
_entry.id   AF-A0A8T3U9F1-F1
#
_cell.length_a   1.000
_cell.length_b   1.000
_cell.length_c   1.000
_cell.angle_alpha   90.00
_cell.angle_beta   90.00
_cell.angle_gamma   90.00
#
_symmetry.space_group_name_H-M   'P 1'
#
loop_
_entity.id
_entity.type
_entity.pdbx_description
1 polymer ?
#
loop_
_entity_poly.entity_id
_entity_poly.type
_entity_poly.pdbx_seq_one_letter_code
_entity_poly.pdbx_strand_id
1 'polypeptide(L)'
;MSGINELIEVIRKEGSRGYVEPLFYATITKSYPDIELTFNDMVIVKKQIKYSSWVKFLCEGYVTDAGNGPQTHNHNIRSNKLKKGDTVLIKYDGDRVLIIDRVVL
;
A
#
# COMPACT_ATOMS: atom_id res chain seq x y z
N MET A 1 -34.69 -30.53 2.59
CA MET A 1 -33.67 -29.47 2.63
C MET A 1 -33.94 -28.55 1.45
N SER A 2 -34.29 -27.30 1.72
CA SER A 2 -34.93 -26.37 0.78
C SER A 2 -33.95 -25.83 -0.25
N GLY A 3 -34.34 -25.76 -1.54
CA GLY A 3 -33.53 -25.24 -2.65
C GLY A 3 -33.05 -23.78 -2.48
N ILE A 4 -33.58 -23.06 -1.48
CA ILE A 4 -33.04 -21.76 -1.04
C ILE A 4 -31.61 -21.89 -0.51
N ASN A 5 -31.28 -22.99 0.20
CA ASN A 5 -29.92 -23.18 0.74
C ASN A 5 -28.90 -23.42 -0.38
N GLU A 6 -29.26 -24.19 -1.40
CA GLU A 6 -28.40 -24.41 -2.58
C GLU A 6 -28.19 -23.11 -3.36
N LEU A 7 -29.24 -22.30 -3.53
CA LEU A 7 -29.13 -20.99 -4.17
C LEU A 7 -28.20 -20.04 -3.39
N ILE A 8 -28.31 -20.01 -2.05
CA ILE A 8 -27.44 -19.20 -1.19
C ILE A 8 -25.98 -19.68 -1.28
N GLU A 9 -25.74 -20.99 -1.32
CA GLU A 9 -24.39 -21.53 -1.49
C GLU A 9 -23.79 -21.18 -2.86
N VAL A 10 -24.58 -21.25 -3.92
CA VAL A 10 -24.15 -20.83 -5.26
C VAL A 10 -23.81 -19.33 -5.27
N ILE A 11 -24.65 -18.47 -4.67
CA ILE A 11 -24.38 -17.04 -4.56
C ILE A 11 -23.09 -16.78 -3.77
N ARG A 12 -22.84 -17.49 -2.66
CA ARG A 12 -21.58 -17.35 -1.90
C ARG A 12 -20.37 -17.82 -2.71
N LYS A 13 -20.48 -18.94 -3.40
CA LYS A 13 -19.38 -19.55 -4.15
C LYS A 13 -19.02 -18.75 -5.39
N GLU A 14 -20.01 -18.20 -6.09
CA GLU A 14 -19.79 -17.35 -7.27
C GLU A 14 -19.44 -15.91 -6.88
N GLY A 15 -20.08 -15.35 -5.84
CA GLY A 15 -19.76 -14.02 -5.32
C GLY A 15 -18.37 -13.90 -4.69
N SER A 16 -17.85 -14.98 -4.11
CA SER A 16 -16.48 -15.00 -3.56
C SER A 16 -15.39 -15.15 -4.62
N ARG A 17 -15.70 -15.68 -5.80
CA ARG A 17 -14.72 -15.87 -6.90
C ARG A 17 -14.33 -14.57 -7.61
N GLY A 18 -15.13 -13.51 -7.45
CA GLY A 18 -14.87 -12.19 -8.04
C GLY A 18 -14.55 -11.09 -7.03
N TYR A 19 -14.46 -11.39 -5.72
CA TYR A 19 -14.20 -10.36 -4.71
C TYR A 19 -12.71 -9.98 -4.74
N VAL A 20 -12.42 -8.88 -5.43
CA VAL A 20 -11.14 -8.18 -5.31
C VAL A 20 -11.32 -7.13 -4.22
N GLU A 21 -10.44 -7.16 -3.20
CA GLU A 21 -10.42 -6.09 -2.20
C GLU A 21 -10.29 -4.73 -2.90
N PRO A 22 -11.17 -3.77 -2.62
CA PRO A 22 -11.15 -2.51 -3.32
C PRO A 22 -9.85 -1.75 -3.00
N LEU A 23 -9.24 -1.23 -4.07
CA LEU A 23 -8.07 -0.38 -4.00
C LEU A 23 -8.51 1.08 -4.10
N PHE A 24 -7.88 1.94 -3.32
CA PHE A 24 -8.22 3.35 -3.27
C PHE A 24 -6.97 4.22 -3.44
N TYR A 25 -7.19 5.45 -3.91
CA TYR A 25 -6.14 6.46 -3.93
C TYR A 25 -6.29 7.38 -2.73
N ALA A 26 -5.19 7.62 -2.04
CA ALA A 26 -5.12 8.57 -0.93
C ALA A 26 -3.99 9.57 -1.18
N THR A 27 -4.16 10.78 -0.64
CA THR A 27 -3.12 11.82 -0.75
C THR A 27 -2.36 11.92 0.55
N ILE A 28 -1.03 12.00 0.46
CA ILE A 28 -0.17 12.21 1.61
C ILE A 28 -0.28 13.66 2.07
N THR A 29 -0.73 13.88 3.30
CA THR A 29 -0.83 15.21 3.92
C THR A 29 0.39 15.54 4.76
N LYS A 30 1.11 14.53 5.25
CA LYS A 30 2.36 14.65 6.01
C LYS A 30 3.37 13.59 5.61
N SER A 31 4.62 13.99 5.41
CA SER A 31 5.69 13.14 4.88
C SER A 31 6.16 12.08 5.88
N TYR A 32 6.80 11.02 5.37
CA TYR A 32 7.47 10.01 6.20
C TYR A 32 8.57 10.65 7.08
N PRO A 33 8.78 10.24 8.35
CA PRO A 33 8.24 9.05 9.02
C PRO A 33 6.88 9.24 9.71
N ASP A 34 6.37 10.46 9.79
CA ASP A 34 5.11 10.78 10.45
C ASP A 34 3.98 10.92 9.45
N ILE A 35 3.82 9.86 8.65
CA ILE A 35 2.86 9.84 7.55
C ILE A 35 1.43 10.05 8.06
N GLU A 36 0.73 10.92 7.33
CA GLU A 36 -0.71 11.13 7.44
C GLU A 36 -1.27 11.12 6.01
N LEU A 37 -2.45 10.52 5.86
CA LEU A 37 -3.17 10.41 4.60
C LEU A 37 -4.53 11.08 4.72
N THR A 38 -5.02 11.62 3.61
CA THR A 38 -6.43 11.98 3.46
C THR A 38 -7.08 11.15 2.37
N PHE A 39 -8.28 10.66 2.66
CA PHE A 39 -9.12 9.88 1.76
C PHE A 39 -10.59 10.07 2.15
N ASN A 40 -11.44 10.51 1.22
CA ASN A 40 -12.88 10.75 1.44
C ASN A 40 -13.19 11.48 2.76
N ASP A 41 -12.57 12.66 2.95
CA ASP A 41 -12.69 13.50 4.15
C ASP A 41 -12.22 12.87 5.48
N MET A 42 -11.69 11.65 5.45
CA MET A 42 -11.06 11.01 6.60
C MET A 42 -9.57 11.35 6.64
N VAL A 43 -9.06 11.51 7.86
CA VAL A 43 -7.62 11.62 8.14
C VAL A 43 -7.15 10.32 8.77
N ILE A 44 -6.19 9.67 8.14
CA ILE A 44 -5.59 8.42 8.63
C ILE A 44 -4.18 8.76 9.12
N VAL A 45 -3.91 8.47 10.39
CA VAL A 45 -2.63 8.80 11.03
C VAL A 45 -1.69 7.60 11.07
N LYS A 46 -0.38 7.85 11.19
CA LYS A 46 0.70 6.85 11.24
C LYS A 46 0.37 5.54 11.97
N LYS A 47 -0.27 5.60 13.14
CA LYS A 47 -0.60 4.41 13.95
C LYS A 47 -1.55 3.42 13.25
N GLN A 48 -2.33 3.91 12.30
CA GLN A 48 -3.30 3.13 11.51
C GLN A 48 -2.73 2.70 10.16
N ILE A 49 -1.46 3.02 9.87
CA ILE A 49 -0.86 2.84 8.55
C ILE A 49 0.21 1.74 8.60
N LYS A 50 0.09 0.78 7.69
CA LYS A 50 1.11 -0.20 7.35
C LYS A 50 1.70 0.12 5.99
N TYR A 51 2.91 -0.39 5.75
CA TYR A 51 3.62 -0.24 4.48
C TYR A 51 3.87 -1.63 3.88
N SER A 52 3.73 -1.75 2.58
CA SER A 52 4.33 -2.88 1.85
C SER A 52 5.85 -2.86 2.04
N SER A 53 6.50 -4.01 1.90
CA SER A 53 7.97 -4.11 1.94
C SER A 53 8.62 -3.18 0.91
N TRP A 54 8.00 -3.05 -0.28
CA TRP A 54 8.42 -2.15 -1.34
C TRP A 54 8.35 -0.67 -0.93
N VAL A 55 7.22 -0.21 -0.40
CA VAL A 55 7.07 1.18 0.05
C VAL A 55 7.99 1.49 1.23
N LYS A 56 8.15 0.52 2.14
CA LYS A 56 9.09 0.64 3.25
C LYS A 56 10.52 0.84 2.72
N PHE A 57 10.93 0.05 1.74
CA PHE A 57 12.22 0.18 1.07
C PHE A 57 12.41 1.55 0.41
N LEU A 58 11.39 2.08 -0.29
CA LEU A 58 11.41 3.44 -0.86
C LEU A 58 11.60 4.53 0.21
N CYS A 59 10.93 4.38 1.35
CA CYS A 59 10.99 5.34 2.45
C CYS A 59 12.32 5.28 3.24
N GLU A 60 12.86 4.08 3.43
CA GLU A 60 14.12 3.87 4.14
C GLU A 60 15.35 4.12 3.23
N GLY A 61 15.12 4.13 1.91
CA GLY A 61 16.05 4.62 0.90
C GLY A 61 17.14 3.64 0.52
N TYR A 62 17.07 2.37 0.93
CA TYR A 62 18.08 1.37 0.57
C TYR A 62 18.12 1.21 -0.96
N VAL A 63 19.27 1.38 -1.59
CA VAL A 63 19.50 1.05 -3.00
C VAL A 63 20.85 0.36 -3.09
N THR A 64 20.94 -0.72 -3.85
CA THR A 64 22.22 -1.38 -4.15
C THR A 64 22.61 -1.02 -5.57
N ASP A 65 23.59 -0.13 -5.72
CA ASP A 65 24.19 0.24 -7.00
C ASP A 65 25.42 -0.67 -7.29
N ALA A 66 25.75 -0.89 -8.55
CA ALA A 66 27.00 -1.56 -8.92
C ALA A 66 28.19 -0.63 -8.60
N GLY A 67 29.18 -1.13 -7.88
CA GLY A 67 30.41 -0.40 -7.58
C GLY A 67 31.38 -0.39 -8.77
N ASN A 68 32.40 0.46 -8.67
CA ASN A 68 33.47 0.56 -9.67
C ASN A 68 34.51 -0.56 -9.46
N GLY A 69 34.16 -1.80 -9.83
CA GLY A 69 35.07 -2.96 -9.78
C GLY A 69 34.35 -4.30 -9.97
N PRO A 70 35.08 -5.37 -10.34
CA PRO A 70 34.48 -6.70 -10.46
C PRO A 70 33.92 -7.13 -9.09
N GLN A 71 32.63 -7.46 -9.04
CA GLN A 71 31.92 -7.88 -7.81
C GLN A 71 31.84 -6.83 -6.68
N THR A 72 31.85 -5.54 -7.01
CA THR A 72 31.60 -4.50 -6.00
C THR A 72 30.14 -4.05 -6.04
N HIS A 73 29.51 -3.94 -4.87
CA HIS A 73 28.17 -3.40 -4.68
C HIS A 73 28.25 -2.21 -3.72
N ASN A 74 27.63 -1.09 -4.07
CA ASN A 74 27.54 0.10 -3.24
C ASN A 74 26.12 0.25 -2.72
N HIS A 75 25.95 0.34 -1.40
CA HIS A 75 24.64 0.64 -0.82
C HIS A 75 24.47 2.15 -0.73
N ASN A 76 23.62 2.71 -1.59
CA ASN A 76 23.31 4.13 -1.62
C ASN A 76 21.95 4.39 -0.97
N ILE A 77 21.85 5.50 -0.24
CA ILE A 77 20.57 5.97 0.30
C ILE A 77 19.99 7.01 -0.67
N ARG A 78 19.02 6.64 -1.50
CA ARG A 78 18.29 7.60 -2.35
C ARG A 78 17.08 8.15 -1.59
N SER A 79 16.93 9.47 -1.51
CA SER A 79 15.81 10.12 -0.83
C SER A 79 14.54 10.14 -1.71
N ASN A 80 13.99 8.97 -2.03
CA ASN A 80 12.73 8.85 -2.76
C ASN A 80 11.55 8.58 -1.81
N LYS A 81 11.58 9.24 -0.65
CA LYS A 81 10.60 9.07 0.42
C LYS A 81 9.23 9.56 -0.03
N LEU A 82 8.19 8.95 0.54
CA LEU A 82 6.82 9.44 0.48
C LEU A 82 6.74 10.86 1.07
N LYS A 83 6.38 11.83 0.23
CA LYS A 83 6.30 13.26 0.59
C LYS A 83 4.88 13.78 0.51
N LYS A 84 4.61 14.87 1.25
CA LYS A 84 3.35 15.61 1.16
C LYS A 84 3.01 15.94 -0.30
N GLY A 85 1.77 15.67 -0.69
CA GLY A 85 1.25 15.84 -2.05
C GLY A 85 1.40 14.62 -2.95
N ASP A 86 2.19 13.61 -2.56
CA ASP A 86 2.21 12.33 -3.28
C ASP A 86 0.83 11.65 -3.21
N THR A 87 0.43 11.02 -4.31
CA THR A 87 -0.71 10.11 -4.34
C THR A 87 -0.21 8.68 -4.13
N VAL A 88 -0.90 7.93 -3.28
CA VAL A 88 -0.58 6.53 -2.98
C VAL A 88 -1.76 5.62 -3.22
N LEU A 89 -1.47 4.38 -3.60
CA LEU A 89 -2.44 3.31 -3.69
C LEU A 89 -2.55 2.63 -2.32
N ILE A 90 -3.75 2.57 -1.79
CA ILE A 90 -4.05 1.98 -0.48
C ILE A 90 -5.10 0.89 -0.57
N LYS A 91 -5.10 0.01 0.42
CA LYS A 91 -6.21 -0.89 0.72
C LYS A 91 -6.51 -0.95 2.21
N TYR A 92 -7.74 -1.30 2.55
CA TYR A 92 -8.08 -1.64 3.93
C TYR A 92 -7.49 -3.00 4.29
N ASP A 93 -6.93 -3.09 5.50
CA ASP A 93 -6.36 -4.30 6.10
C ASP A 93 -6.85 -4.38 7.55
N GLY A 94 -8.09 -4.82 7.72
CA GLY A 94 -8.80 -4.85 9.00
C GLY A 94 -9.08 -3.43 9.53
N ASP A 95 -8.50 -3.11 10.69
CA ASP A 95 -8.60 -1.79 11.35
C ASP A 95 -7.58 -0.77 10.83
N ARG A 96 -6.76 -1.16 9.86
CA ARG A 96 -5.63 -0.39 9.34
C ARG A 96 -5.73 -0.20 7.84
N VAL A 97 -4.85 0.66 7.35
CA VAL A 97 -4.65 0.92 5.93
C VAL A 97 -3.25 0.50 5.53
N LEU A 98 -3.15 -0.28 4.47
CA LEU A 98 -1.87 -0.68 3.87
C LEU A 98 -1.59 0.22 2.67
N ILE A 99 -0.47 0.95 2.71
CA ILE A 99 0.08 1.61 1.52
C ILE A 99 0.81 0.56 0.68
N ILE A 100 0.33 0.37 -0.54
CA ILE A 100 0.84 -0.65 -1.46
C ILE A 100 1.98 -0.08 -2.30
N ASP A 101 1.74 1.09 -2.91
CA ASP A 101 2.71 1.76 -3.78
C ASP A 101 2.46 3.27 -3.86
N ARG A 102 3.47 4.02 -4.32
CA ARG A 102 3.33 5.43 -4.70
C ARG A 102 2.94 5.52 -6.18
N VAL A 103 1.93 6.31 -6.48
CA VAL A 103 1.55 6.61 -7.86
C VAL A 103 2.55 7.62 -8.44
N VAL A 104 3.13 7.31 -9.59
CA VAL A 104 3.94 8.24 -10.39
C VAL A 104 3.07 8.69 -11.57
N LEU A 105 2.70 9.96 -11.57
CA LEU A 105 1.97 10.60 -12.67
C LEU A 105 2.95 11.19 -13.69
#